data_AF-A0A3L6JHE8-F1
#
_entry.id   AF-A0A3L6JHE8-F1
#
_cell.length_a   1.000
_cell.length_b   1.000
_cell.length_c   1.000
_cell.angle_alpha   90.00
_cell.angle_beta   90.00
_cell.angle_gamma   90.00
#
_symmetry.space_group_name_H-M   'P 1'
#
loop_
_entity.id
_entity.type
_entity.pdbx_description
1 polymer ?
#
loop_
_entity_poly.entity_id
_entity_poly.type
_entity_poly.pdbx_seq_one_letter_code
_entity_poly.pdbx_strand_id
1 'polypeptide(L)'
;MSAEQTSSQLTEKQLKELQRLRANRMFLDELKKKGIFTSIIICPVCKSPRIQELTSFKDLGYIGSFQPMYFCLDCGWSGRLELTMSNKPLNEAILEDLKTGSLHQDVEEYIMDSEPDEQ
;
A
#
# COMPACT_ATOMS: atom_id res chain seq x y z
N MET A 1 -3.27 -19.26 -36.92
CA MET A 1 -3.40 -19.38 -35.45
C MET A 1 -2.68 -18.18 -34.86
N SER A 2 -3.46 -17.21 -34.39
CA SER A 2 -3.01 -15.87 -34.03
C SER A 2 -2.52 -15.80 -32.59
N ALA A 3 -1.30 -15.28 -32.38
CA ALA A 3 -0.88 -14.65 -31.12
C ALA A 3 0.41 -13.81 -31.31
N GLU A 4 0.45 -12.92 -32.30
CA GLU A 4 1.49 -11.87 -32.40
C GLU A 4 0.83 -10.51 -32.63
N GLN A 5 0.33 -9.92 -31.53
CA GLN A 5 -0.17 -8.55 -31.42
C GLN A 5 0.10 -8.16 -29.95
N THR A 6 0.88 -7.14 -29.55
CA THR A 6 1.39 -5.91 -30.17
C THR A 6 2.57 -5.41 -29.31
N SER A 7 3.80 -5.38 -29.82
CA SER A 7 4.96 -4.80 -29.11
C SER A 7 5.37 -3.41 -29.62
N SER A 8 4.72 -2.89 -30.67
CA SER A 8 5.20 -1.74 -31.44
C SER A 8 4.73 -0.35 -30.95
N GLN A 9 4.02 -0.23 -29.83
CA GLN A 9 3.43 1.06 -29.39
C GLN A 9 3.77 1.50 -27.96
N LEU A 10 4.68 0.81 -27.27
CA LEU A 10 5.03 1.17 -25.89
C LEU A 10 6.31 1.99 -25.86
N THR A 11 6.28 3.11 -25.15
CA THR A 11 7.48 3.84 -24.76
C THR A 11 8.32 2.99 -23.79
N GLU A 12 9.63 3.24 -23.74
CA GLU A 12 10.54 2.55 -22.80
C GLU A 12 10.06 2.64 -21.34
N LYS A 13 9.49 3.80 -20.97
CA LYS A 13 8.89 4.04 -19.66
C LYS A 13 7.71 3.09 -19.39
N GLN A 14 6.77 3.01 -20.34
CA GLN A 14 5.60 2.12 -20.20
C GLN A 14 6.01 0.65 -20.14
N LEU A 15 7.01 0.25 -20.93
CA LEU A 15 7.54 -1.12 -20.89
C LEU A 15 8.10 -1.46 -19.51
N LYS A 16 8.88 -0.55 -18.92
CA LYS A 16 9.46 -0.72 -17.58
C LYS A 16 8.39 -0.79 -16.49
N GLU A 17 7.36 0.06 -16.57
CA GLU A 17 6.21 0.03 -15.65
C GLU A 17 5.47 -1.31 -15.73
N LEU A 18 5.19 -1.80 -16.94
CA LEU A 18 4.52 -3.10 -17.14
C LEU A 18 5.34 -4.26 -16.59
N GLN A 19 6.66 -4.25 -16.78
CA GLN A 19 7.55 -5.26 -16.21
C GLN A 19 7.46 -5.30 -14.69
N ARG A 20 7.47 -4.13 -14.03
CA ARG A 20 7.35 -4.03 -12.57
C ARG A 20 5.99 -4.50 -12.07
N LEU A 21 4.91 -4.08 -12.73
CA LEU A 21 3.57 -4.55 -12.39
C LEU A 21 3.44 -6.07 -12.53
N ARG A 22 4.01 -6.65 -13.59
CA ARG A 22 4.05 -8.10 -13.79
C ARG A 22 4.82 -8.80 -12.68
N ALA A 23 5.99 -8.31 -12.30
CA ALA A 23 6.79 -8.88 -11.22
C ALA A 23 6.05 -8.85 -9.88
N ASN A 24 5.47 -7.70 -9.53
CA ASN A 24 4.67 -7.55 -8.31
C ASN A 24 3.47 -8.52 -8.31
N ARG A 25 2.81 -8.71 -9.46
CA ARG A 25 1.67 -9.63 -9.59
C ARG A 25 2.12 -11.08 -9.39
N MET A 26 3.22 -11.48 -10.03
CA MET A 26 3.75 -12.84 -9.90
C MET A 26 4.09 -13.16 -8.44
N PHE A 27 4.72 -12.22 -7.74
CA PHE A 27 5.00 -12.34 -6.31
C PHE A 27 3.72 -12.55 -5.48
N LEU A 28 2.69 -11.73 -5.72
CA LEU A 28 1.40 -11.86 -5.05
C LEU A 28 0.67 -13.17 -5.39
N ASP A 29 0.76 -13.64 -6.63
CA ASP A 29 0.17 -14.91 -7.07
C ASP A 29 0.89 -16.11 -6.41
N GLU A 30 2.21 -16.05 -6.22
CA GLU A 30 2.97 -17.06 -5.48
C GLU A 30 2.59 -17.11 -4.01
N LEU A 31 2.41 -15.96 -3.36
CA LEU A 31 1.92 -15.89 -1.99
C LEU A 31 0.51 -16.48 -1.89
N LYS A 32 -0.37 -16.18 -2.85
CA LYS A 32 -1.73 -16.72 -2.90
C LYS A 32 -1.73 -18.25 -2.99
N LYS A 33 -0.85 -18.83 -3.81
CA LYS A 33 -0.69 -20.29 -3.92
C LYS A 33 -0.23 -20.94 -2.60
N LYS A 34 0.51 -20.20 -1.78
CA LYS A 34 0.92 -20.61 -0.43
C LYS A 34 -0.17 -20.36 0.63
N GLY A 35 -1.35 -19.87 0.24
CA GLY A 35 -2.43 -19.50 1.16
C GLY A 35 -2.23 -18.17 1.87
N ILE A 36 -1.26 -17.35 1.46
CA ILE A 36 -0.94 -16.05 2.06
C ILE A 36 -1.65 -14.95 1.27
N PHE A 37 -2.61 -14.29 1.91
CA PHE A 37 -3.37 -13.18 1.35
C PHE A 37 -2.88 -11.86 1.93
N THR A 38 -2.26 -11.02 1.11
CA THR A 38 -1.64 -9.77 1.53
C THR A 38 -1.82 -8.67 0.49
N SER A 39 -1.54 -7.45 0.94
CA SER A 39 -1.55 -6.24 0.14
C SER A 39 -0.18 -5.60 0.22
N ILE A 40 0.30 -5.06 -0.90
CA ILE A 40 1.58 -4.33 -0.97
C ILE A 40 1.34 -2.93 -1.52
N ILE A 41 2.05 -1.96 -0.95
CA ILE A 41 2.05 -0.58 -1.45
C ILE A 41 3.01 -0.49 -2.64
N ILE A 42 2.58 0.18 -3.70
CA ILE A 42 3.36 0.40 -4.92
C ILE A 42 3.46 1.89 -5.24
N CYS A 43 4.61 2.29 -5.79
CA CYS A 43 4.82 3.67 -6.23
C CYS A 43 3.83 4.06 -7.35
N PRO A 44 3.09 5.16 -7.24
CA PRO A 44 2.16 5.58 -8.28
C PRO A 44 2.88 6.00 -9.58
N VAL A 45 4.12 6.47 -9.49
CA VAL A 45 4.91 6.93 -10.64
C VAL A 45 5.58 5.78 -11.38
N CYS A 46 6.31 4.92 -10.66
CA CYS A 46 7.21 3.95 -11.29
C CYS A 46 6.84 2.48 -11.00
N LYS A 47 5.76 2.24 -10.25
CA LYS A 47 5.22 0.91 -9.90
C LYS A 47 6.17 0.01 -9.11
N SER A 48 7.21 0.58 -8.49
CA SER A 48 8.09 -0.15 -7.57
C SER A 48 7.37 -0.43 -6.24
N PRO A 49 7.51 -1.62 -5.64
CA PRO A 49 7.03 -1.90 -4.29
C PRO A 49 8.00 -1.38 -3.21
N ARG A 50 9.14 -0.78 -3.58
CA ARG A 50 10.16 -0.27 -2.65
C ARG A 50 9.78 1.11 -2.12
N ILE A 51 8.71 1.14 -1.33
CA ILE A 51 8.19 2.32 -0.65
C ILE A 51 8.62 2.31 0.82
N GLN A 52 9.20 3.43 1.26
CA GLN A 52 9.44 3.73 2.66
C GLN A 52 8.27 4.58 3.15
N GLU A 53 7.60 4.12 4.20
CA GLU A 53 6.67 4.97 4.94
C GLU A 53 7.47 5.90 5.84
N LEU A 54 7.24 7.19 5.65
CA LEU A 54 7.70 8.29 6.48
C LEU A 54 6.53 8.64 7.41
N THR A 55 6.19 7.71 8.28
CA THR A 55 5.33 7.97 9.43
C THR A 55 6.19 7.96 10.67
N SER A 56 6.34 9.15 11.25
CA SER A 56 6.11 9.34 12.67
C SER A 56 6.73 10.66 13.10
N PHE A 57 6.11 11.24 14.11
CA PHE A 57 6.71 11.96 15.22
C PHE A 57 8.19 11.65 15.53
N LYS A 58 8.68 10.42 15.30
CA LYS A 58 10.10 10.01 15.41
C LYS A 58 11.04 10.72 14.43
N ASP A 59 10.61 11.00 13.21
CA ASP A 59 11.42 11.67 12.17
C ASP A 59 11.14 13.18 12.08
N LEU A 60 9.95 13.63 12.50
CA LEU A 60 9.46 15.01 12.29
C LEU A 60 9.06 15.78 13.57
N GLY A 61 9.10 15.16 14.76
CA GLY A 61 8.78 15.79 16.05
C GLY A 61 7.30 16.13 16.28
N TYR A 62 7.00 16.85 17.38
CA TYR A 62 5.65 17.22 17.85
C TYR A 62 4.86 18.15 16.89
N ILE A 63 5.49 18.62 15.80
CA ILE A 63 4.97 19.73 14.97
C ILE A 63 4.69 19.28 13.52
N GLY A 64 4.85 18.00 13.15
CA GLY A 64 4.89 17.61 11.74
C GLY A 64 4.16 16.34 11.34
N SER A 65 2.96 16.52 10.76
CA SER A 65 2.18 15.57 9.93
C SER A 65 1.68 14.30 10.63
N PHE A 66 0.42 14.35 11.11
CA PHE A 66 -0.36 13.18 11.52
C PHE A 66 -0.62 12.19 10.37
N GLN A 67 -0.40 12.59 9.12
CA GLN A 67 -0.68 11.75 7.96
C GLN A 67 0.59 11.12 7.39
N PRO A 68 0.55 9.82 7.02
CA PRO A 68 1.65 9.12 6.37
C PRO A 68 2.14 9.84 5.12
N MET A 69 3.45 10.04 5.02
CA MET A 69 4.12 10.36 3.77
C MET A 69 4.84 9.09 3.29
N TYR A 70 4.86 8.86 1.99
CA TYR A 70 5.52 7.73 1.35
C TYR A 70 6.68 8.23 0.49
N PHE A 71 7.79 7.51 0.49
CA PHE A 71 8.95 7.79 -0.34
C PHE A 71 9.37 6.56 -1.16
N CYS A 72 9.55 6.71 -2.47
CA CYS A 72 9.97 5.64 -3.36
C CYS A 72 11.50 5.61 -3.52
N LEU A 73 12.12 4.50 -3.12
CA LEU A 73 13.57 4.31 -3.18
C LEU A 73 14.12 4.19 -4.62
N ASP A 74 13.26 3.90 -5.60
CA ASP A 74 13.70 3.68 -6.99
C ASP A 74 13.59 4.91 -7.89
N CYS A 75 12.65 5.84 -7.62
CA CYS A 75 12.43 7.01 -8.48
C CYS A 75 12.35 8.34 -7.72
N GLY A 76 12.49 8.32 -6.39
CA GLY A 76 12.47 9.52 -5.56
C GLY A 76 11.09 10.18 -5.41
N TRP A 77 10.01 9.53 -5.85
CA TRP A 77 8.66 10.06 -5.64
C TRP A 77 8.38 10.14 -4.13
N SER A 78 7.87 11.29 -3.68
CA SER A 78 7.34 11.48 -2.34
C SER A 78 5.91 12.01 -2.41
N GLY A 79 5.04 11.55 -1.52
CA GLY A 79 3.66 12.01 -1.46
C GLY A 79 2.85 11.27 -0.41
N ARG A 80 1.57 11.61 -0.29
CA ARG A 80 0.63 10.97 0.68
C ARG A 80 -0.34 9.99 0.02
N LEU A 81 -0.16 9.71 -1.27
CA LEU A 81 -1.02 8.78 -2.00
C LEU A 81 -0.54 7.35 -1.76
N GLU A 82 -1.36 6.56 -1.09
CA GLU A 82 -1.17 5.12 -1.03
C GLU A 82 -1.81 4.46 -2.25
N LEU A 83 -1.02 3.76 -3.06
CA LEU A 83 -1.52 2.92 -4.14
C LEU A 83 -1.22 1.47 -3.79
N THR A 84 -2.25 0.68 -3.55
CA THR A 84 -2.11 -0.67 -3.02
C THR A 84 -2.53 -1.73 -4.04
N MET A 85 -1.73 -2.79 -4.13
CA MET A 85 -1.99 -3.97 -4.97
C MET A 85 -2.17 -5.19 -4.08
N SER A 86 -3.23 -5.96 -4.29
CA SER A 86 -3.63 -7.05 -3.38
C SER A 86 -3.98 -8.33 -4.12
N ASN A 87 -3.73 -9.47 -3.48
CA ASN A 87 -4.22 -10.80 -3.91
C ASN A 87 -5.41 -11.31 -3.08
N LYS A 88 -5.90 -10.50 -2.13
CA LYS A 88 -7.06 -10.83 -1.30
C LYS A 88 -8.30 -11.04 -2.19
N PRO A 89 -9.19 -12.01 -1.89
CA PRO A 89 -10.42 -12.18 -2.64
C PRO A 89 -11.30 -10.92 -2.51
N LEU A 90 -11.85 -10.43 -3.60
CA LEU A 90 -12.68 -9.23 -3.59
C LEU A 90 -14.04 -9.55 -2.94
N ASN A 91 -14.11 -9.51 -1.61
CA ASN A 91 -15.36 -9.53 -0.85
C ASN A 91 -15.76 -8.10 -0.45
N GLU A 92 -17.05 -7.86 -0.20
CA GLU A 92 -17.59 -6.53 0.17
C GLU A 92 -16.85 -5.88 1.35
N ALA A 93 -16.46 -6.65 2.37
CA ALA A 93 -15.66 -6.16 3.49
C ALA A 93 -14.28 -5.60 3.07
N ILE A 94 -13.65 -6.14 2.02
CA ILE A 94 -12.34 -5.66 1.54
C ILE A 94 -12.49 -4.38 0.71
N LEU A 95 -13.61 -4.23 0.00
CA LEU A 95 -13.96 -2.96 -0.62
C LEU A 95 -14.19 -1.88 0.44
N GLU A 96 -14.75 -2.22 1.60
CA GLU A 96 -14.89 -1.29 2.71
C GLU A 96 -13.54 -0.96 3.35
N ASP A 97 -12.66 -1.91 3.62
CA ASP A 97 -11.30 -1.64 4.12
C ASP A 97 -10.49 -0.76 3.16
N LEU A 98 -10.60 -1.00 1.84
CA LEU A 98 -9.94 -0.17 0.82
C LEU A 98 -10.55 1.24 0.71
N LYS A 99 -11.86 1.40 0.99
CA LYS A 99 -12.51 2.72 1.09
C LYS A 99 -12.13 3.44 2.37
N THR A 100 -11.90 2.69 3.45
CA THR A 100 -11.67 3.22 4.81
C THR A 100 -10.18 3.44 5.12
N GLY A 101 -9.28 2.87 4.31
CA GLY A 101 -7.81 2.96 4.39
C GLY A 101 -7.19 4.37 4.23
N SER A 102 -7.92 5.45 4.52
CA SER A 102 -7.38 6.79 4.77
C SER A 102 -7.65 7.30 6.19
N LEU A 103 -8.20 6.47 7.08
CA LEU A 103 -8.30 6.78 8.49
C LEU A 103 -7.59 5.67 9.27
N HIS A 104 -6.38 5.96 9.75
CA HIS A 104 -5.87 5.34 10.96
C HIS A 104 -6.90 5.61 12.08
N GLN A 105 -7.80 4.67 12.31
CA GLN A 105 -8.56 4.57 13.54
C GLN A 105 -8.03 3.38 14.34
N ASP A 106 -6.79 3.53 14.80
CA ASP A 106 -6.40 2.95 16.09
C ASP A 106 -6.46 4.10 17.10
N VAL A 107 -7.67 4.62 17.34
CA VAL A 107 -7.95 5.32 18.59
C VAL A 107 -8.44 4.23 19.52
N GLU A 108 -7.51 3.57 20.22
CA GLU A 108 -7.88 2.77 21.38
C GLU A 108 -8.61 3.72 22.35
N GLU A 109 -9.92 3.52 22.45
CA GLU A 109 -10.77 4.10 23.46
C GLU A 109 -10.27 3.58 24.81
N TYR A 110 -9.40 4.34 25.48
CA TYR A 110 -9.10 4.13 26.89
C TYR A 110 -10.36 4.45 27.69
N ILE A 111 -11.22 3.44 27.85
CA ILE A 111 -12.20 3.41 28.93
C ILE A 111 -11.37 3.27 30.21
N MET A 112 -11.20 4.37 30.95
CA MET A 112 -10.75 4.31 32.34
C MET A 112 -11.88 3.71 33.17
N ASP A 113 -11.94 2.38 33.21
CA ASP A 113 -12.67 1.70 34.25
C ASP A 113 -11.93 1.86 35.58
N SER A 114 -12.70 2.13 36.62
CA SER A 114 -12.42 2.07 38.07
C SER A 114 -11.70 3.26 38.74
N GLU A 115 -12.49 4.06 39.47
CA GLU A 115 -12.18 4.29 40.89
C GLU A 115 -13.09 3.36 41.71
N PRO A 116 -12.55 2.55 42.64
CA PRO A 116 -13.34 1.79 43.58
C PRO A 116 -13.82 2.70 44.72
N ASP A 117 -15.04 2.45 45.19
CA ASP A 117 -15.58 3.01 46.43
C ASP A 117 -14.64 2.71 47.61
N GLU A 118 -14.13 3.75 48.28
CA GLU A 118 -13.58 3.65 49.63
C GLU A 118 -14.37 4.57 50.59
N GLN A 119 -15.27 3.92 51.33
CA GLN A 119 -15.73 4.14 52.72
C GLN A 119 -16.07 5.55 53.22
#